data_AF-A0A961Y1R8-F1
#
_entry.id   AF-A0A961Y1R8-F1
#
_cell.length_a   1.000
_cell.length_b   1.000
_cell.length_c   1.000
_cell.angle_alpha   90.00
_cell.angle_beta   90.00
_cell.angle_gamma   90.00
#
_symmetry.space_group_name_H-M   'P 1'
#
loop_
_entity.id
_entity.type
_entity.pdbx_description
1 polymer ?
#
loop_
_entity_poly.entity_id
_entity_poly.type
_entity_poly.pdbx_seq_one_letter_code
_entity_poly.pdbx_strand_id
1 'polypeptide(L)'
;GAGKFDGAHLVYNFEGLNPANTWWRKSYNVFANVDKEADRYLEFERWWSGFYFMNRNEMLAIVENLFIGNKLEQGQMPVCAGCVADLRRIRAPIIIFASYGDNITPPHQALGWIPAVYTDTEDLKRAEQRIVYLTNPHVGHLGIFVSAKVARLEHRAILESLPEIEALRPGLYEMKIDNPSGDPDCHKPNYKVRFEPRNVEDLKVEYPREAFERVRQVSEYNETIYRTFLSPWVQVFSNPWVAECFKWMHPMRASRYLLSEDFNPWMFWVRFQAECISKERKPLPKDHPLMEFEEELFEDVGRAIERARIGRDTTYEQLFSLLYGELNAGRHAALSASN
;
A
#
# COMPACT_ATOMS: atom_id res chain seq x y z
N GLY A 1 7.48 -9.05 19.67
CA GLY A 1 7.90 -10.08 20.63
C GLY A 1 6.88 -10.23 21.75
N ALA A 2 7.02 -11.25 22.60
CA ALA A 2 6.14 -11.49 23.75
C ALA A 2 4.64 -11.49 23.40
N GLY A 3 4.27 -12.16 22.30
CA GLY A 3 2.88 -12.26 21.83
C GLY A 3 2.31 -11.02 21.11
N LYS A 4 3.10 -9.94 21.00
CA LYS A 4 2.73 -8.73 20.26
C LYS A 4 3.58 -8.56 19.01
N PHE A 5 2.95 -8.17 17.93
CA PHE A 5 3.56 -7.79 16.68
C PHE A 5 3.62 -6.26 16.60
N ASP A 6 4.80 -5.72 16.27
CA ASP A 6 5.04 -4.29 16.22
C ASP A 6 4.76 -3.76 14.81
N GLY A 7 3.75 -2.91 14.66
CA GLY A 7 3.37 -2.32 13.37
C GLY A 7 4.45 -1.45 12.73
N ALA A 8 5.51 -1.07 13.45
CA ALA A 8 6.68 -0.40 12.87
C ALA A 8 7.31 -1.23 11.74
N HIS A 9 7.23 -2.57 11.79
CA HIS A 9 7.70 -3.44 10.71
C HIS A 9 6.86 -3.29 9.42
N LEU A 10 5.54 -3.08 9.53
CA LEU A 10 4.68 -2.86 8.37
C LEU A 10 4.97 -1.52 7.71
N VAL A 11 5.13 -0.46 8.53
CA VAL A 11 5.47 0.86 8.02
C VAL A 11 6.85 0.85 7.37
N TYR A 12 7.82 0.18 7.97
CA TYR A 12 9.15 0.02 7.37
C TYR A 12 9.11 -0.72 6.03
N ASN A 13 8.32 -1.80 5.93
CA ASN A 13 8.10 -2.50 4.67
C ASN A 13 7.46 -1.58 3.62
N PHE A 14 6.46 -0.78 4.02
CA PHE A 14 5.82 0.20 3.16
C PHE A 14 6.81 1.26 2.66
N GLU A 15 7.66 1.79 3.53
CA GLU A 15 8.71 2.74 3.11
C GLU A 15 9.68 2.11 2.12
N GLY A 16 9.98 0.82 2.27
CA GLY A 16 10.82 0.04 1.36
C GLY A 16 10.23 -0.18 -0.05
N LEU A 17 8.95 0.14 -0.29
CA LEU A 17 8.35 0.07 -1.63
C LEU A 17 8.70 1.28 -2.49
N ASN A 18 9.02 2.42 -1.89
CA ASN A 18 9.54 3.59 -2.60
C ASN A 18 10.59 4.35 -1.74
N PRO A 19 11.76 3.73 -1.49
CA PRO A 19 12.82 4.29 -0.65
C PRO A 19 13.35 5.64 -1.18
N ALA A 20 13.36 5.85 -2.50
CA ALA A 20 13.79 7.12 -3.08
C ALA A 20 12.89 8.27 -2.63
N ASN A 21 11.58 8.04 -2.52
CA ASN A 21 10.67 9.03 -1.96
C ASN A 21 10.75 9.10 -0.43
N THR A 22 10.57 7.95 0.25
CA THR A 22 10.32 7.90 1.70
C THR A 22 11.55 8.19 2.55
N TRP A 23 12.73 7.73 2.14
CA TRP A 23 13.99 7.91 2.87
C TRP A 23 14.78 9.13 2.41
N TRP A 24 14.60 9.58 1.16
CA TRP A 24 15.40 10.63 0.57
C TRP A 24 14.60 11.89 0.21
N ARG A 25 13.78 11.87 -0.85
CA ARG A 25 13.11 13.07 -1.37
C ARG A 25 12.22 13.77 -0.36
N LYS A 26 11.51 13.03 0.50
CA LYS A 26 10.67 13.61 1.56
C LYS A 26 11.49 14.48 2.52
N SER A 27 12.65 13.99 2.94
CA SER A 27 13.57 14.71 3.84
C SER A 27 14.24 15.88 3.13
N TYR A 28 14.66 15.69 1.87
CA TYR A 28 15.22 16.76 1.06
C TYR A 28 14.23 17.91 0.84
N ASN A 29 12.95 17.62 0.59
CA ASN A 29 11.94 18.65 0.39
C ASN A 29 11.82 19.59 1.60
N VAL A 30 11.95 19.06 2.83
CA VAL A 30 11.98 19.91 4.04
C VAL A 30 13.29 20.67 4.15
N PHE A 31 14.41 20.03 3.84
CA PHE A 31 15.72 20.66 3.86
C PHE A 31 15.77 21.88 2.91
N ALA A 32 15.31 21.70 1.67
CA ALA A 32 15.28 22.75 0.64
C ALA A 32 14.26 23.87 0.95
N ASN A 33 13.14 23.54 1.62
CA ASN A 33 12.03 24.46 1.88
C ASN A 33 11.72 24.63 3.37
N VAL A 34 12.77 24.73 4.20
CA VAL A 34 12.67 24.71 5.67
C VAL A 34 11.70 25.76 6.25
N ASP A 35 11.57 26.93 5.61
CA ASP A 35 10.70 28.01 6.10
C ASP A 35 9.20 27.73 5.95
N LYS A 36 8.82 26.73 5.12
CA LYS A 36 7.42 26.48 4.75
C LYS A 36 7.00 25.03 4.99
N GLU A 37 7.92 24.09 4.89
CA GLU A 37 7.60 22.67 4.90
C GLU A 37 7.67 22.03 6.29
N ALA A 38 8.21 22.73 7.29
CA ALA A 38 8.41 22.19 8.64
C ALA A 38 7.10 21.71 9.28
N ASP A 39 6.06 22.56 9.33
CA ASP A 39 4.79 22.21 9.96
C ASP A 39 4.11 21.03 9.27
N ARG A 40 4.03 21.07 7.93
CA ARG A 40 3.45 19.98 7.12
C ARG A 40 4.19 18.66 7.34
N TYR A 41 5.52 18.69 7.38
CA TYR A 41 6.33 17.49 7.60
C TYR A 41 6.12 16.93 9.00
N LEU A 42 6.13 17.78 10.04
CA LEU A 42 5.92 17.35 11.41
C LEU A 42 4.51 16.80 11.64
N GLU A 43 3.48 17.41 11.05
CA GLU A 43 2.12 16.86 11.08
C GLU A 43 2.06 15.47 10.45
N PHE A 44 2.66 15.30 9.27
CA PHE A 44 2.74 14.00 8.62
C PHE A 44 3.52 12.98 9.46
N GLU A 45 4.70 13.34 9.97
CA GLU A 45 5.53 12.41 10.75
C GLU A 45 4.89 12.03 12.09
N ARG A 46 4.18 12.95 12.76
CA ARG A 46 3.43 12.64 13.99
C ARG A 46 2.37 11.58 13.73
N TRP A 47 1.67 11.67 12.60
CA TRP A 47 0.69 10.66 12.20
C TRP A 47 1.36 9.36 11.73
N TRP A 48 2.34 9.45 10.83
CA TRP A 48 3.02 8.30 10.21
C TRP A 48 3.81 7.44 11.20
N SER A 49 4.29 8.05 12.30
CA SER A 49 5.07 7.38 13.34
C SER A 49 4.22 6.78 14.47
N GLY A 50 2.89 6.85 14.36
CA GLY A 50 1.93 6.29 15.30
C GLY A 50 1.79 4.77 15.17
N PHE A 51 2.87 4.02 15.44
CA PHE A 51 2.87 2.56 15.24
C PHE A 51 1.94 1.84 16.23
N TYR A 52 1.02 1.04 15.69
CA TYR A 52 0.12 0.20 16.48
C TYR A 52 0.71 -1.20 16.70
N PHE A 53 0.37 -1.80 17.84
CA PHE A 53 0.66 -3.19 18.10
C PHE A 53 -0.54 -4.05 17.75
N MET A 54 -0.29 -5.15 17.06
CA MET A 54 -1.27 -6.22 16.84
C MET A 54 -0.93 -7.39 17.74
N ASN A 55 -1.92 -8.19 18.09
CA ASN A 55 -1.65 -9.45 18.80
C ASN A 55 -1.27 -10.56 17.79
N ARG A 56 -0.66 -11.63 18.29
CA ARG A 56 -0.26 -12.78 17.46
C ARG A 56 -1.41 -13.36 16.64
N ASN A 57 -2.58 -13.56 17.25
CA ASN A 57 -3.70 -14.24 16.60
C ASN A 57 -4.28 -13.38 15.47
N GLU A 58 -4.35 -12.07 15.67
CA GLU A 58 -4.76 -11.10 14.66
C GLU A 58 -3.83 -11.12 13.44
N MET A 59 -2.52 -10.99 13.64
CA MET A 59 -1.56 -11.00 12.53
C MET A 59 -1.56 -12.33 11.77
N LEU A 60 -1.66 -13.45 12.48
CA LEU A 60 -1.77 -14.77 11.84
C LEU A 60 -3.08 -14.90 11.05
N ALA A 61 -4.20 -14.46 11.62
CA ALA A 61 -5.48 -14.50 10.92
C ALA A 61 -5.45 -13.66 9.62
N ILE A 62 -4.78 -12.50 9.63
CA ILE A 62 -4.60 -11.68 8.43
C ILE A 62 -3.75 -12.42 7.38
N VAL A 63 -2.57 -12.92 7.75
CA VAL A 63 -1.63 -13.56 6.81
C VAL A 63 -2.21 -14.85 6.22
N GLU A 64 -2.72 -15.73 7.09
CA GLU A 64 -3.21 -17.04 6.68
C GLU A 64 -4.48 -16.97 5.84
N ASN A 65 -5.42 -16.07 6.20
CA ASN A 65 -6.70 -16.02 5.52
C ASN A 65 -6.72 -15.07 4.31
N LEU A 66 -5.95 -13.98 4.32
CA LEU A 66 -5.98 -12.99 3.24
C LEU A 66 -4.81 -13.13 2.27
N PHE A 67 -3.57 -13.16 2.76
CA PHE A 67 -2.38 -13.06 1.90
C PHE A 67 -1.92 -14.41 1.33
N ILE A 68 -1.91 -15.48 2.14
CA ILE A 68 -1.48 -16.80 1.70
C ILE A 68 -2.66 -17.62 1.17
N GLY A 69 -3.75 -17.68 1.94
CA GLY A 69 -4.88 -18.55 1.63
C GLY A 69 -5.90 -17.94 0.66
N ASN A 70 -5.92 -16.61 0.52
CA ASN A 70 -6.93 -15.85 -0.22
C ASN A 70 -8.37 -16.34 0.01
N LYS A 71 -8.70 -16.66 1.26
CA LYS A 71 -9.93 -17.36 1.65
C LYS A 71 -11.16 -16.45 1.59
N LEU A 72 -10.99 -15.13 1.56
CA LEU A 72 -12.09 -14.17 1.53
C LEU A 72 -12.87 -14.26 0.22
N GLU A 73 -12.19 -14.20 -0.93
CA GLU A 73 -12.84 -14.31 -2.24
C GLU A 73 -13.39 -15.72 -2.51
N GLN A 74 -12.82 -16.74 -1.86
CA GLN A 74 -13.28 -18.12 -1.95
C GLN A 74 -14.50 -18.42 -1.05
N GLY A 75 -14.93 -17.46 -0.22
CA GLY A 75 -16.02 -17.69 0.73
C GLY A 75 -15.66 -18.62 1.90
N GLN A 76 -14.38 -18.74 2.24
CA GLN A 76 -13.85 -19.70 3.22
C GLN A 76 -13.25 -19.03 4.47
N MET A 77 -13.18 -17.70 4.52
CA MET A 77 -12.58 -16.99 5.65
C MET A 77 -13.50 -17.07 6.89
N PRO A 78 -13.08 -17.70 7.99
CA PRO A 78 -13.89 -17.77 9.20
C PRO A 78 -13.98 -16.39 9.88
N VAL A 79 -15.19 -16.02 10.32
CA VAL A 79 -15.44 -14.76 11.06
C VAL A 79 -15.85 -15.05 12.52
N CYS A 80 -16.46 -16.20 12.75
CA CYS A 80 -16.93 -16.69 14.04
C CYS A 80 -17.11 -18.21 13.99
N ALA A 81 -17.46 -18.83 15.12
CA ALA A 81 -17.67 -20.27 15.20
C ALA A 81 -18.76 -20.73 14.21
N GLY A 82 -18.36 -21.51 13.20
CA GLY A 82 -19.26 -22.02 12.17
C GLY A 82 -19.72 -20.99 11.12
N CYS A 83 -19.19 -19.77 11.12
CA CYS A 83 -19.53 -18.76 10.12
C CYS A 83 -18.33 -18.34 9.27
N VAL A 84 -18.57 -18.25 7.97
CA VAL A 84 -17.60 -17.81 6.96
C VAL A 84 -18.07 -16.51 6.31
N ALA A 85 -17.10 -15.66 5.96
CA ALA A 85 -17.35 -14.47 5.16
C ALA A 85 -17.70 -14.92 3.73
N ASP A 86 -18.82 -14.41 3.21
CA ASP A 86 -19.28 -14.68 1.86
C ASP A 86 -19.68 -13.34 1.23
N LEU A 87 -18.86 -12.88 0.28
CA LEU A 87 -19.03 -11.58 -0.38
C LEU A 87 -20.33 -11.50 -1.19
N ARG A 88 -20.94 -12.64 -1.56
CA ARG A 88 -22.22 -12.69 -2.27
C ARG A 88 -23.41 -12.36 -1.35
N ARG A 89 -23.22 -12.37 -0.03
CA ARG A 89 -24.27 -12.00 0.95
C ARG A 89 -24.40 -10.48 1.15
N ILE A 90 -23.46 -9.69 0.62
CA ILE A 90 -23.53 -8.23 0.69
C ILE A 90 -24.66 -7.77 -0.26
N ARG A 91 -25.71 -7.16 0.27
CA ARG A 91 -26.86 -6.66 -0.54
C ARG A 91 -26.80 -5.16 -0.85
N ALA A 92 -26.02 -4.42 -0.07
CA ALA A 92 -25.79 -3.01 -0.29
C ALA A 92 -24.96 -2.80 -1.57
N PRO A 93 -25.18 -1.70 -2.33
CA PRO A 93 -24.29 -1.33 -3.43
C PRO A 93 -22.85 -1.22 -2.94
N ILE A 94 -21.91 -1.73 -3.72
CA ILE A 94 -20.47 -1.67 -3.43
C ILE A 94 -19.86 -0.58 -4.30
N ILE A 95 -19.17 0.36 -3.66
CA ILE A 95 -18.44 1.43 -4.35
C ILE A 95 -16.94 1.19 -4.15
N ILE A 96 -16.19 1.11 -5.24
CA ILE A 96 -14.74 0.87 -5.22
C ILE A 96 -14.03 2.08 -5.82
N PHE A 97 -13.15 2.70 -5.04
CA PHE A 97 -12.25 3.73 -5.55
C PHE A 97 -10.82 3.18 -5.60
N ALA A 98 -10.24 3.15 -6.80
CA ALA A 98 -8.88 2.69 -7.02
C ALA A 98 -8.08 3.74 -7.80
N SER A 99 -6.75 3.66 -7.78
CA SER A 99 -5.92 4.58 -8.56
C SER A 99 -4.73 3.88 -9.20
N TYR A 100 -4.41 4.26 -10.43
CA TYR A 100 -3.18 3.85 -11.10
C TYR A 100 -1.92 4.51 -10.50
N GLY A 101 -2.07 5.56 -9.67
CA GLY A 101 -0.98 6.05 -8.84
C GLY A 101 -0.72 5.18 -7.60
N ASP A 102 -1.60 4.23 -7.27
CA ASP A 102 -1.42 3.28 -6.17
C ASP A 102 -0.62 2.05 -6.62
N ASN A 103 0.65 2.02 -6.25
CA ASN A 103 1.56 0.89 -6.51
C ASN A 103 1.41 -0.27 -5.50
N ILE A 104 0.54 -0.14 -4.49
CA ILE A 104 0.29 -1.13 -3.44
C ILE A 104 -0.93 -1.97 -3.78
N THR A 105 -2.02 -1.31 -4.16
CA THR A 105 -3.29 -1.92 -4.52
C THR A 105 -3.86 -1.29 -5.79
N PRO A 106 -3.16 -1.44 -6.94
CA PRO A 106 -3.59 -0.87 -8.22
C PRO A 106 -4.97 -1.39 -8.67
N PRO A 107 -5.63 -0.77 -9.67
CA PRO A 107 -7.01 -1.09 -10.03
C PRO A 107 -7.25 -2.55 -10.37
N HIS A 108 -6.31 -3.23 -11.03
CA HIS A 108 -6.43 -4.66 -11.33
C HIS A 108 -6.48 -5.52 -10.05
N GLN A 109 -5.76 -5.14 -8.99
CA GLN A 109 -5.80 -5.84 -7.71
C GLN A 109 -7.04 -5.47 -6.89
N ALA A 110 -7.41 -4.18 -6.87
CA ALA A 110 -8.59 -3.69 -6.15
C ALA A 110 -9.92 -4.24 -6.74
N LEU A 111 -9.96 -4.48 -8.05
CA LEU A 111 -11.13 -5.02 -8.76
C LEU A 111 -11.05 -6.54 -9.00
N GLY A 112 -9.87 -7.14 -8.84
CA GLY A 112 -9.60 -8.54 -9.22
C GLY A 112 -10.41 -9.59 -8.46
N TRP A 113 -10.93 -9.25 -7.27
CA TRP A 113 -11.80 -10.14 -6.50
C TRP A 113 -13.19 -10.32 -7.16
N ILE A 114 -13.66 -9.35 -7.95
CA ILE A 114 -14.99 -9.38 -8.58
C ILE A 114 -15.13 -10.61 -9.49
N PRO A 115 -14.24 -10.84 -10.48
CA PRO A 115 -14.31 -12.04 -11.31
C PRO A 115 -13.94 -13.35 -10.57
N ALA A 116 -13.37 -13.27 -9.37
CA ALA A 116 -13.15 -14.44 -8.52
C ALA A 116 -14.45 -14.87 -7.79
N VAL A 117 -15.28 -13.91 -7.38
CA VAL A 117 -16.55 -14.14 -6.67
C VAL A 117 -17.73 -14.35 -7.62
N TYR A 118 -17.75 -13.66 -8.75
CA TYR A 118 -18.79 -13.72 -9.78
C TYR A 118 -18.18 -14.23 -11.08
N THR A 119 -18.70 -15.35 -11.60
CA THR A 119 -18.09 -16.01 -12.77
C THR A 119 -18.13 -15.14 -14.03
N ASP A 120 -19.23 -14.41 -14.20
CA ASP A 120 -19.56 -13.58 -15.35
C ASP A 120 -20.53 -12.45 -14.94
N THR A 121 -20.83 -11.55 -15.87
CA THR A 121 -21.72 -10.40 -15.61
C THR A 121 -23.15 -10.84 -15.26
N GLU A 122 -23.62 -11.93 -15.85
CA GLU A 122 -24.96 -12.45 -15.57
C GLU A 122 -25.05 -13.07 -14.17
N ASP A 123 -23.98 -13.68 -13.67
CA ASP A 123 -23.88 -14.17 -12.31
C ASP A 123 -23.93 -13.05 -11.27
N LEU A 124 -23.23 -11.94 -11.54
CA LEU A 124 -23.33 -10.73 -10.72
C LEU A 124 -24.77 -10.19 -10.67
N LYS A 125 -25.44 -10.14 -11.83
CA LYS A 125 -26.84 -9.69 -11.93
C LYS A 125 -27.81 -10.63 -11.22
N ARG A 126 -27.64 -11.96 -11.36
CA ARG A 126 -28.44 -12.97 -10.65
C ARG A 126 -28.25 -12.89 -9.14
N ALA A 127 -27.07 -12.48 -8.67
CA ALA A 127 -26.82 -12.19 -7.27
C ALA A 127 -27.46 -10.87 -6.78
N GLU A 128 -28.13 -10.13 -7.68
CA GLU A 128 -28.74 -8.82 -7.44
C GLU A 128 -27.74 -7.76 -6.93
N GLN A 129 -26.46 -7.95 -7.22
CA GLN A 129 -25.41 -7.05 -6.75
C GLN A 129 -25.24 -5.85 -7.68
N ARG A 130 -24.96 -4.69 -7.10
CA ARG A 130 -24.64 -3.42 -7.77
C ARG A 130 -23.23 -3.03 -7.38
N ILE A 131 -22.29 -3.07 -8.33
CA ILE A 131 -20.91 -2.64 -8.08
C ILE A 131 -20.62 -1.43 -8.97
N VAL A 132 -20.19 -0.35 -8.35
CA VAL A 132 -19.73 0.86 -9.03
C VAL A 132 -18.26 1.04 -8.71
N TYR A 133 -17.42 1.22 -9.71
CA TYR A 133 -16.01 1.56 -9.50
C TYR A 133 -15.62 2.87 -10.16
N LEU A 134 -14.62 3.53 -9.58
CA LEU A 134 -13.99 4.75 -10.08
C LEU A 134 -12.48 4.54 -10.06
N THR A 135 -11.81 4.95 -11.14
CA THR A 135 -10.35 4.94 -11.21
C THR A 135 -9.79 6.35 -11.34
N ASN A 136 -8.76 6.69 -10.56
CA ASN A 136 -7.98 7.91 -10.75
C ASN A 136 -6.61 7.57 -11.39
N PRO A 137 -6.08 8.36 -12.33
CA PRO A 137 -4.82 8.05 -13.01
C PRO A 137 -3.54 8.30 -12.21
N HIS A 138 -3.57 9.11 -11.14
CA HIS A 138 -2.35 9.69 -10.55
C HIS A 138 -2.26 9.61 -9.02
N VAL A 139 -3.36 9.38 -8.32
CA VAL A 139 -3.38 9.45 -6.85
C VAL A 139 -2.66 8.26 -6.23
N GLY A 140 -1.64 8.53 -5.41
CA GLY A 140 -0.93 7.51 -4.66
C GLY A 140 -1.78 6.87 -3.56
N HIS A 141 -1.36 5.70 -3.06
CA HIS A 141 -2.06 4.92 -2.01
C HIS A 141 -2.55 5.77 -0.83
N LEU A 142 -1.66 6.54 -0.21
CA LEU A 142 -2.03 7.42 0.92
C LEU A 142 -2.95 8.57 0.48
N GLY A 143 -2.80 9.06 -0.73
CA GLY A 143 -3.66 10.10 -1.28
C GLY A 143 -5.13 9.67 -1.38
N ILE A 144 -5.40 8.37 -1.52
CA ILE A 144 -6.77 7.82 -1.52
C ILE A 144 -7.41 7.94 -0.13
N PHE A 145 -6.67 7.68 0.94
CA PHE A 145 -7.25 7.51 2.29
C PHE A 145 -7.12 8.71 3.22
N VAL A 146 -6.01 9.45 3.14
CA VAL A 146 -5.64 10.41 4.19
C VAL A 146 -5.50 11.85 3.71
N SER A 147 -5.59 12.08 2.40
CA SER A 147 -5.45 13.43 1.87
C SER A 147 -6.80 14.07 1.60
N ALA A 148 -7.24 14.94 2.51
CA ALA A 148 -8.43 15.77 2.30
C ALA A 148 -8.33 16.72 1.10
N LYS A 149 -7.13 16.89 0.51
CA LYS A 149 -6.88 17.73 -0.68
C LYS A 149 -6.86 16.94 -1.98
N VAL A 150 -6.52 15.66 -1.92
CA VAL A 150 -6.36 14.80 -3.10
C VAL A 150 -7.64 14.02 -3.33
N ALA A 151 -8.07 13.91 -4.59
CA ALA A 151 -9.31 13.24 -4.98
C ALA A 151 -10.61 13.83 -4.38
N ARG A 152 -10.66 15.14 -4.06
CA ARG A 152 -11.85 15.80 -3.47
C ARG A 152 -13.08 15.70 -4.37
N LEU A 153 -12.87 15.93 -5.66
CA LEU A 153 -13.92 15.85 -6.67
C LEU A 153 -14.52 14.44 -6.73
N GLU A 154 -13.68 13.41 -6.70
CA GLU A 154 -14.06 12.00 -6.73
C GLU A 154 -14.88 11.62 -5.51
N HIS A 155 -14.41 11.93 -4.31
CA HIS A 155 -15.14 11.66 -3.06
C HIS A 155 -16.49 12.38 -3.05
N ARG A 156 -16.52 13.64 -3.47
CA ARG A 156 -17.76 14.42 -3.58
C ARG A 156 -18.71 13.83 -4.60
N ALA A 157 -18.21 13.47 -5.77
CA ALA A 157 -19.02 12.87 -6.83
C ALA A 157 -19.63 11.54 -6.36
N ILE A 158 -18.91 10.73 -5.59
CA ILE A 158 -19.43 9.52 -4.98
C ILE A 158 -20.60 9.86 -4.05
N LEU A 159 -20.39 10.77 -3.09
CA LEU A 159 -21.40 11.15 -2.09
C LEU A 159 -22.64 11.81 -2.71
N GLU A 160 -22.46 12.72 -3.68
CA GLU A 160 -23.55 13.41 -4.37
C GLU A 160 -24.27 12.51 -5.39
N SER A 161 -23.78 11.30 -5.66
CA SER A 161 -24.42 10.34 -6.59
C SER A 161 -24.97 9.09 -5.90
N LEU A 162 -24.98 9.02 -4.56
CA LEU A 162 -25.52 7.88 -3.82
C LEU A 162 -26.97 7.50 -4.24
N PRO A 163 -27.92 8.45 -4.40
CA PRO A 163 -29.27 8.10 -4.83
C PRO A 163 -29.32 7.49 -6.25
N GLU A 164 -28.44 7.97 -7.14
CA GLU A 164 -28.34 7.45 -8.51
C GLU A 164 -27.76 6.03 -8.50
N ILE A 165 -26.74 5.78 -7.67
CA ILE A 165 -26.10 4.46 -7.48
C ILE A 165 -27.10 3.45 -6.90
N GLU A 166 -27.90 3.85 -5.90
CA GLU A 166 -28.92 2.98 -5.29
C GLU A 166 -29.99 2.55 -6.30
N ALA A 167 -30.34 3.44 -7.24
CA ALA A 167 -31.34 3.21 -8.28
C ALA A 167 -30.83 2.41 -9.48
N LEU A 168 -29.51 2.15 -9.58
CA LEU A 168 -28.96 1.31 -10.64
C LEU A 168 -29.54 -0.11 -10.58
N ARG A 169 -29.77 -0.69 -11.74
CA ARG A 169 -30.06 -2.12 -11.86
C ARG A 169 -28.82 -2.93 -11.42
N PRO A 170 -28.98 -4.18 -10.98
CA PRO A 170 -27.85 -5.07 -10.74
C PRO A 170 -26.89 -5.12 -11.94
N GLY A 171 -25.59 -5.12 -11.66
CA GLY A 171 -24.53 -5.04 -12.67
C GLY A 171 -23.26 -4.36 -12.17
N LEU A 172 -22.26 -4.34 -13.05
CA LEU A 172 -20.98 -3.66 -12.85
C LEU A 172 -20.99 -2.36 -13.66
N TYR A 173 -20.60 -1.26 -13.03
CA TYR A 173 -20.58 0.06 -13.63
C TYR A 173 -19.28 0.79 -13.34
N GLU A 174 -18.74 1.46 -14.36
CA GLU A 174 -17.69 2.45 -14.18
C GLU A 174 -18.31 3.84 -14.04
N MET A 175 -17.99 4.51 -12.95
CA MET A 175 -18.35 5.90 -12.73
C MET A 175 -17.36 6.80 -13.47
N LYS A 176 -17.86 7.57 -14.44
CA LYS A 176 -17.11 8.61 -15.15
C LYS A 176 -17.55 9.98 -14.66
N ILE A 177 -16.58 10.83 -14.32
CA ILE A 177 -16.81 12.20 -13.87
C ILE A 177 -16.35 13.14 -14.97
N ASP A 178 -17.28 13.87 -15.58
CA ASP A 178 -16.97 14.95 -16.52
C ASP A 178 -17.00 16.28 -15.78
N ASN A 179 -15.82 16.87 -15.58
CA ASN A 179 -15.67 18.19 -14.99
C ASN A 179 -15.17 19.20 -16.02
N PRO A 180 -16.06 19.85 -16.79
CA PRO A 180 -15.66 20.81 -17.83
C PRO A 180 -15.00 22.08 -17.26
N SER A 181 -15.25 22.40 -15.98
CA SER A 181 -14.68 23.58 -15.33
C SER A 181 -13.21 23.41 -14.91
N GLY A 182 -12.75 22.15 -14.76
CA GLY A 182 -11.44 21.84 -14.19
C GLY A 182 -11.30 22.18 -12.69
N ASP A 183 -12.30 22.80 -12.08
CA ASP A 183 -12.31 23.15 -10.66
C ASP A 183 -12.57 21.88 -9.82
N PRO A 184 -11.61 21.43 -8.99
CA PRO A 184 -11.80 20.26 -8.13
C PRO A 184 -12.83 20.52 -7.01
N ASP A 185 -13.20 21.78 -6.77
CA ASP A 185 -14.14 22.20 -5.76
C ASP A 185 -15.55 22.49 -6.29
N CYS A 186 -15.85 22.10 -7.53
CA CYS A 186 -17.19 22.24 -8.09
C CYS A 186 -18.22 21.25 -7.48
N HIS A 187 -19.49 21.64 -7.49
CA HIS A 187 -20.63 20.84 -7.02
C HIS A 187 -21.60 20.55 -8.17
N LYS A 188 -22.49 19.56 -8.06
CA LYS A 188 -23.59 19.42 -9.03
C LYS A 188 -24.39 20.73 -9.11
N PRO A 189 -24.71 21.26 -10.31
CA PRO A 189 -24.60 20.63 -11.63
C PRO A 189 -23.34 20.96 -12.45
N ASN A 190 -22.29 21.56 -11.84
CA ASN A 190 -21.09 22.03 -12.55
C ASN A 190 -20.19 20.90 -13.08
N TYR A 191 -20.32 19.69 -12.53
CA TYR A 191 -19.79 18.45 -13.09
C TYR A 191 -20.93 17.47 -13.36
N LYS A 192 -20.71 16.51 -14.26
CA LYS A 192 -21.66 15.45 -14.58
C LYS A 192 -21.07 14.08 -14.24
N VAL A 193 -21.92 13.19 -13.76
CA VAL A 193 -21.56 11.79 -13.52
C VAL A 193 -22.30 10.93 -14.52
N ARG A 194 -21.59 9.96 -15.10
CA ARG A 194 -22.16 8.93 -15.96
C ARG A 194 -21.75 7.56 -15.43
N PHE A 195 -22.67 6.61 -15.46
CA PHE A 195 -22.42 5.23 -15.09
C PHE A 195 -22.38 4.39 -16.37
N GLU A 196 -21.17 4.01 -16.79
CA GLU A 196 -20.98 3.17 -17.97
C GLU A 196 -21.05 1.70 -17.57
N PRO A 197 -21.97 0.88 -18.13
CA PRO A 197 -22.00 -0.54 -17.84
C PRO A 197 -20.71 -1.21 -18.33
N ARG A 198 -20.17 -2.10 -17.51
CA ARG A 198 -18.96 -2.87 -17.78
C ARG A 198 -19.25 -4.35 -17.58
N ASN A 199 -18.39 -5.19 -18.15
CA ASN A 199 -18.49 -6.62 -18.00
C ASN A 199 -17.48 -7.11 -16.95
N VAL A 200 -17.89 -8.03 -16.08
CA VAL A 200 -17.02 -8.70 -15.09
C VAL A 200 -15.88 -9.46 -15.79
N GLU A 201 -16.16 -9.98 -16.98
CA GLU A 201 -15.23 -10.68 -17.85
C GLU A 201 -14.05 -9.79 -18.27
N ASP A 202 -14.28 -8.48 -18.43
CA ASP A 202 -13.24 -7.52 -18.80
C ASP A 202 -12.25 -7.23 -17.65
N LEU A 203 -12.60 -7.63 -16.41
CA LEU A 203 -11.72 -7.47 -15.24
C LEU A 203 -10.76 -8.65 -15.04
N LYS A 204 -10.89 -9.72 -15.83
CA LYS A 204 -10.03 -10.90 -15.70
C LYS A 204 -8.63 -10.59 -16.21
N VAL A 205 -7.68 -10.48 -15.27
CA VAL A 205 -6.26 -10.33 -15.57
C VAL A 205 -5.58 -11.69 -15.43
N GLU A 206 -4.80 -12.08 -16.44
CA GLU A 206 -3.95 -13.25 -16.36
C GLU A 206 -2.77 -12.99 -15.43
N TYR A 207 -2.55 -13.91 -14.50
CA TYR A 207 -1.40 -13.93 -13.59
C TYR A 207 -1.00 -15.39 -13.36
N PRO A 208 0.25 -15.68 -12.92
CA PRO A 208 0.76 -17.05 -12.83
C PRO A 208 0.15 -17.79 -11.62
N ARG A 209 -1.13 -18.18 -11.72
CA ARG A 209 -1.92 -18.83 -10.66
C ARG A 209 -1.21 -20.03 -10.06
N GLU A 210 -0.66 -20.91 -10.90
CA GLU A 210 0.05 -22.10 -10.46
C GLU A 210 1.32 -21.78 -9.63
N ALA A 211 1.99 -20.67 -9.93
CA ALA A 211 3.14 -20.22 -9.14
C ALA A 211 2.69 -19.79 -7.74
N PHE A 212 1.60 -19.02 -7.66
CA PHE A 212 1.03 -18.60 -6.37
C PHE A 212 0.48 -19.77 -5.56
N GLU A 213 -0.14 -20.77 -6.21
CA GLU A 213 -0.57 -22.00 -5.54
C GLU A 213 0.62 -22.78 -4.95
N ARG A 214 1.75 -22.87 -5.68
CA ARG A 214 2.98 -23.46 -5.16
C ARG A 214 3.55 -22.68 -3.98
N VAL A 215 3.57 -21.35 -4.06
CA VAL A 215 3.99 -20.48 -2.95
C VAL A 215 3.13 -20.73 -1.72
N ARG A 216 1.81 -20.86 -1.89
CA ARG A 216 0.88 -21.20 -0.81
C ARG A 216 1.24 -22.55 -0.18
N GLN A 217 1.41 -23.61 -0.97
CA GLN A 217 1.76 -24.94 -0.46
C GLN A 217 3.08 -24.94 0.32
N VAL A 218 4.12 -24.28 -0.22
CA VAL A 218 5.42 -24.15 0.45
C VAL A 218 5.29 -23.32 1.73
N SER A 219 4.48 -22.26 1.73
CA SER A 219 4.26 -21.42 2.91
C SER A 219 3.53 -22.17 4.02
N GLU A 220 2.48 -22.94 3.69
CA GLU A 220 1.74 -23.77 4.65
C GLU A 220 2.63 -24.88 5.24
N TYR A 221 3.49 -25.48 4.41
CA TYR A 221 4.46 -26.47 4.85
C TYR A 221 5.51 -25.86 5.80
N ASN A 222 6.10 -24.72 5.41
CA ASN A 222 7.09 -24.01 6.23
C ASN A 222 6.50 -23.50 7.54
N GLU A 223 5.25 -23.02 7.53
CA GLU A 223 4.53 -22.63 8.74
C GLU A 223 4.37 -23.83 9.69
N THR A 224 4.02 -25.00 9.16
CA THR A 224 3.91 -26.23 9.95
C THR A 224 5.24 -26.62 10.60
N ILE A 225 6.35 -26.56 9.85
CA ILE A 225 7.70 -26.80 10.40
C ILE A 225 8.03 -25.77 11.47
N TYR A 226 7.87 -24.48 11.17
CA TYR A 226 8.19 -23.41 12.10
C TYR A 226 7.39 -23.54 13.40
N ARG A 227 6.07 -23.73 13.31
CA ARG A 227 5.18 -23.86 14.46
C ARG A 227 5.55 -25.05 15.34
N THR A 228 5.91 -26.17 14.72
CA THR A 228 6.18 -27.43 15.43
C THR A 228 7.58 -27.44 16.05
N PHE A 229 8.60 -26.99 15.31
CA PHE A 229 9.99 -27.21 15.71
C PHE A 229 10.72 -25.95 16.19
N LEU A 230 10.40 -24.76 15.66
CA LEU A 230 11.16 -23.53 15.93
C LEU A 230 10.45 -22.58 16.89
N SER A 231 9.13 -22.44 16.75
CA SER A 231 8.28 -21.56 17.55
C SER A 231 8.44 -21.78 19.06
N PRO A 232 8.52 -23.01 19.60
CA PRO A 232 8.74 -23.22 21.04
C PRO A 232 10.04 -22.58 21.54
N TRP A 233 11.14 -22.73 20.80
CA TRP A 233 12.43 -22.12 21.16
C TRP A 233 12.36 -20.60 21.10
N VAL A 234 11.78 -20.06 20.02
CA VAL A 234 11.60 -18.61 19.87
C VAL A 234 10.76 -18.05 21.03
N GLN A 235 9.70 -18.74 21.44
CA GLN A 235 8.85 -18.33 22.56
C GLN A 235 9.60 -18.35 23.90
N VAL A 236 10.45 -19.35 24.16
CA VAL A 236 11.28 -19.42 25.38
C VAL A 236 12.19 -18.20 25.51
N PHE A 237 12.80 -17.75 24.40
CA PHE A 237 13.67 -16.57 24.40
C PHE A 237 12.90 -15.24 24.27
N SER A 238 11.61 -15.27 23.96
CA SER A 238 10.78 -14.06 23.80
C SER A 238 10.18 -13.62 25.14
N ASN A 239 10.89 -12.73 25.82
CA ASN A 239 10.42 -12.10 27.06
C ASN A 239 10.13 -10.59 26.87
N PRO A 240 9.45 -9.93 27.83
CA PRO A 240 9.12 -8.50 27.73
C PRO A 240 10.34 -7.58 27.56
N TRP A 241 11.48 -7.90 28.18
CA TRP A 241 12.70 -7.10 28.05
C TRP A 241 13.27 -7.14 26.64
N VAL A 242 13.42 -8.34 26.08
CA VAL A 242 13.87 -8.52 24.69
C VAL A 242 12.90 -7.84 23.71
N ALA A 243 11.59 -7.95 23.95
CA ALA A 243 10.57 -7.29 23.13
C ALA A 243 10.69 -5.75 23.17
N GLU A 244 10.89 -5.17 24.35
CA GLU A 244 11.06 -3.72 24.50
C GLU A 244 12.38 -3.24 23.89
N CYS A 245 13.47 -4.01 24.03
CA CYS A 245 14.73 -3.71 23.35
C CYS A 245 14.56 -3.70 21.82
N PHE A 246 13.93 -4.73 21.23
CA PHE A 246 13.68 -4.77 19.79
C PHE A 246 12.80 -3.61 19.31
N LYS A 247 11.78 -3.24 20.09
CA LYS A 247 10.91 -2.10 19.79
C LYS A 247 11.71 -0.80 19.67
N TRP A 248 12.58 -0.51 20.63
CA TRP A 248 13.37 0.75 20.65
C TRP A 248 14.55 0.74 19.68
N MET A 249 15.16 -0.43 19.44
CA MET A 249 16.20 -0.58 18.42
C MET A 249 15.65 -0.60 16.99
N HIS A 250 14.33 -0.72 16.81
CA HIS A 250 13.72 -0.72 15.50
C HIS A 250 14.06 0.58 14.73
N PRO A 251 14.53 0.53 13.47
CA PRO A 251 14.99 1.70 12.73
C PRO A 251 13.96 2.84 12.69
N MET A 252 12.67 2.50 12.55
CA MET A 252 11.58 3.47 12.55
C MET A 252 11.43 4.28 13.85
N ARG A 253 11.87 3.76 15.00
CA ARG A 253 11.90 4.53 16.26
C ARG A 253 13.27 5.16 16.45
N ALA A 254 14.33 4.39 16.28
CA ALA A 254 15.69 4.86 16.46
C ALA A 254 15.97 6.14 15.65
N SER A 255 15.58 6.20 14.37
CA SER A 255 15.81 7.38 13.52
C SER A 255 15.14 8.67 14.02
N ARG A 256 14.10 8.56 14.84
CA ARG A 256 13.31 9.71 15.35
C ARG A 256 13.73 10.11 16.76
N TYR A 257 14.01 9.11 17.61
CA TYR A 257 14.37 9.35 19.00
C TYR A 257 15.86 9.65 19.18
N LEU A 258 16.77 9.07 18.38
CA LEU A 258 18.22 9.28 18.57
C LEU A 258 18.64 10.76 18.45
N LEU A 259 17.86 11.56 17.73
CA LEU A 259 18.07 13.00 17.54
C LEU A 259 17.11 13.87 18.37
N SER A 260 16.33 13.28 19.29
CA SER A 260 15.49 14.06 20.21
C SER A 260 16.29 14.54 21.41
N GLU A 261 15.93 15.69 21.99
CA GLU A 261 16.54 16.20 23.23
C GLU A 261 16.30 15.25 24.42
N ASP A 262 15.16 14.54 24.43
CA ASP A 262 14.80 13.59 25.48
C ASP A 262 15.77 12.38 25.52
N PHE A 263 16.28 11.96 24.36
CA PHE A 263 17.18 10.80 24.26
C PHE A 263 18.66 11.23 24.17
N ASN A 264 18.94 12.34 23.49
CA ASN A 264 20.25 12.91 23.31
C ASN A 264 20.26 14.38 23.75
N PRO A 265 20.59 14.67 25.02
CA PRO A 265 20.55 16.03 25.58
C PRO A 265 21.40 17.06 24.82
N TRP A 266 22.42 16.63 24.06
CA TRP A 266 23.23 17.54 23.23
C TRP A 266 22.44 18.17 22.09
N MET A 267 21.31 17.58 21.69
CA MET A 267 20.42 18.14 20.66
C MET A 267 19.79 19.46 21.09
N PHE A 268 19.78 19.78 22.39
CA PHE A 268 19.44 21.11 22.89
C PHE A 268 20.25 22.22 22.20
N TRP A 269 21.54 21.98 21.96
CA TRP A 269 22.41 22.95 21.28
C TRP A 269 22.05 23.12 19.80
N VAL A 270 21.50 22.08 19.17
CA VAL A 270 21.01 22.15 17.80
C VAL A 270 19.73 23.01 17.75
N ARG A 271 18.77 22.78 18.66
CA ARG A 271 17.56 23.62 18.74
C ARG A 271 17.90 25.07 19.04
N PHE A 272 18.76 25.31 20.04
CA PHE A 272 19.16 26.67 20.41
C PHE A 272 19.77 27.41 19.21
N GLN A 273 20.70 26.78 18.49
CA GLN A 273 21.28 27.38 17.28
C GLN A 273 20.26 27.57 16.17
N ALA A 274 19.37 26.61 15.95
CA ALA A 274 18.31 26.72 14.95
C ALA A 274 17.36 27.91 15.24
N GLU A 275 17.01 28.15 16.50
CA GLU A 275 16.20 29.31 16.93
C GLU A 275 16.93 30.65 16.76
N CYS A 276 18.25 30.69 16.96
CA CYS A 276 19.05 31.88 16.68
C CYS A 276 19.14 32.15 15.17
N ILE A 277 19.46 31.12 14.38
CA ILE A 277 19.61 31.21 12.92
C ILE A 277 18.28 31.59 12.27
N SER A 278 17.15 31.03 12.70
CA SER A 278 15.84 31.28 12.09
C SER A 278 15.40 32.74 12.17
N LYS A 279 15.78 33.46 13.24
CA LYS A 279 15.46 34.89 13.42
C LYS A 279 16.19 35.81 12.45
N GLU A 280 17.39 35.43 12.04
CA GLU A 280 18.26 36.24 11.18
C GLU A 280 18.47 35.63 9.78
N ARG A 281 17.73 34.55 9.47
CA ARG A 281 17.89 33.80 8.22
C ARG A 281 17.60 34.69 7.02
N LYS A 282 18.57 34.73 6.09
CA LYS A 282 18.44 35.38 4.79
C LYS A 282 18.56 34.30 3.70
N PRO A 283 17.46 33.92 3.03
CA PRO A 283 17.53 32.92 1.98
C PRO A 283 18.37 33.44 0.81
N LEU A 284 19.09 32.53 0.16
CA LEU A 284 19.74 32.82 -1.10
C LEU A 284 18.69 33.02 -2.22
N PRO A 285 19.04 33.72 -3.30
CA PRO A 285 18.23 33.73 -4.53
C PRO A 285 17.98 32.31 -5.03
N LYS A 286 16.79 32.06 -5.59
CA LYS A 286 16.39 30.71 -6.04
C LYS A 286 17.23 30.19 -7.20
N ASP A 287 17.78 31.10 -7.99
CA ASP A 287 18.65 30.89 -9.16
C ASP A 287 20.14 30.87 -8.77
N HIS A 288 20.46 30.72 -7.48
CA HIS A 288 21.84 30.65 -7.04
C HIS A 288 22.50 29.34 -7.52
N PRO A 289 23.68 29.38 -8.19
CA PRO A 289 24.28 28.17 -8.79
C PRO A 289 24.56 27.03 -7.80
N LEU A 290 24.88 27.34 -6.53
CA LEU A 290 25.06 26.33 -5.49
C LEU A 290 23.76 25.60 -5.12
N MET A 291 22.60 26.25 -5.22
CA MET A 291 21.31 25.62 -4.97
C MET A 291 20.93 24.69 -6.12
N GLU A 292 21.20 25.10 -7.37
CA GLU A 292 20.99 24.23 -8.53
C GLU A 292 21.89 22.99 -8.47
N PHE A 293 23.16 23.17 -8.11
CA PHE A 293 24.09 22.05 -7.93
C PHE A 293 23.67 21.12 -6.78
N GLU A 294 23.18 21.69 -5.68
CA GLU A 294 22.60 20.92 -4.58
C GLU A 294 21.41 20.08 -5.08
N GLU A 295 20.44 20.71 -5.74
CA GLU A 295 19.25 20.03 -6.26
C GLU A 295 19.60 18.89 -7.23
N GLU A 296 20.57 19.11 -8.13
CA GLU A 296 21.06 18.09 -9.05
C GLU A 296 21.69 16.91 -8.31
N LEU A 297 22.56 17.16 -7.32
CA LEU A 297 23.18 16.12 -6.50
C LEU A 297 22.13 15.32 -5.72
N PHE A 298 21.14 15.99 -5.14
CA PHE A 298 20.06 15.34 -4.42
C PHE A 298 19.20 14.48 -5.35
N GLU A 299 18.87 14.96 -6.56
CA GLU A 299 18.15 14.14 -7.54
C GLU A 299 18.99 12.97 -8.07
N ASP A 300 20.31 13.11 -8.18
CA ASP A 300 21.21 12.00 -8.51
C ASP A 300 21.18 10.88 -7.47
N VAL A 301 21.23 11.22 -6.18
CA VAL A 301 21.10 10.24 -5.09
C VAL A 301 19.71 9.60 -5.13
N GLY A 302 18.65 10.40 -5.33
CA GLY A 302 17.28 9.89 -5.50
C GLY A 302 17.16 8.89 -6.65
N ARG A 303 17.77 9.20 -7.81
CA ARG A 303 17.85 8.30 -8.97
C ARG A 303 18.68 7.05 -8.68
N ALA A 304 19.77 7.15 -7.92
CA ALA A 304 20.58 6.00 -7.54
C ALA A 304 19.80 5.02 -6.64
N ILE A 305 19.08 5.53 -5.64
CA ILE A 305 18.20 4.73 -4.77
C ILE A 305 17.09 4.08 -5.59
N GLU A 306 16.50 4.82 -6.53
CA GLU A 306 15.45 4.30 -7.41
C GLU A 306 15.97 3.17 -8.31
N ARG A 307 17.17 3.31 -8.89
CA ARG A 307 17.81 2.23 -9.66
C ARG A 307 18.07 0.99 -8.80
N ALA A 308 18.53 1.18 -7.55
CA ALA A 308 18.74 0.08 -6.62
C ALA A 308 17.43 -0.65 -6.28
N ARG A 309 16.33 0.09 -6.08
CA ARG A 309 14.98 -0.45 -5.90
C ARG A 309 14.54 -1.28 -7.10
N ILE A 310 14.65 -0.75 -8.32
CA ILE A 310 14.30 -1.47 -9.54
C ILE A 310 15.11 -2.76 -9.67
N GLY A 311 16.43 -2.69 -9.43
CA GLY A 311 17.29 -3.89 -9.46
C GLY A 311 16.87 -4.95 -8.42
N ARG A 312 16.54 -4.53 -7.19
CA ARG A 312 16.01 -5.42 -6.14
C ARG A 312 14.70 -6.07 -6.59
N ASP A 313 13.75 -5.28 -7.08
CA ASP A 313 12.41 -5.77 -7.45
C ASP A 313 12.51 -6.75 -8.62
N THR A 314 13.31 -6.44 -9.66
CA THR A 314 13.61 -7.37 -10.75
C THR A 314 14.28 -8.66 -10.24
N THR A 315 15.20 -8.57 -9.28
CA THR A 315 15.81 -9.77 -8.68
C THR A 315 14.78 -10.62 -7.95
N TYR A 316 13.84 -10.01 -7.24
CA TYR A 316 12.75 -10.73 -6.58
C TYR A 316 11.82 -11.42 -7.57
N GLU A 317 11.44 -10.75 -8.67
CA GLU A 317 10.63 -11.35 -9.73
C GLU A 317 11.33 -12.53 -10.42
N GLN A 318 12.64 -12.42 -10.67
CA GLN A 318 13.43 -13.49 -11.25
C GLN A 318 13.55 -14.69 -10.30
N LEU A 319 13.83 -14.45 -9.02
CA LEU A 319 13.89 -15.51 -8.01
C LEU A 319 12.52 -16.17 -7.81
N PHE A 320 11.45 -15.38 -7.79
CA PHE A 320 10.09 -15.90 -7.73
C PHE A 320 9.80 -16.83 -8.92
N SER A 321 10.12 -16.38 -10.14
CA SER A 321 9.93 -17.17 -11.35
C SER A 321 10.82 -18.42 -11.37
N LEU A 322 12.03 -18.36 -10.83
CA LEU A 322 12.95 -19.51 -10.75
C LEU A 322 12.47 -20.56 -9.75
N LEU A 323 12.00 -20.12 -8.58
CA LEU A 323 11.60 -21.01 -7.48
C LEU A 323 10.19 -21.57 -7.67
N TYR A 324 9.28 -20.74 -8.18
CA TYR A 324 7.85 -21.02 -8.23
C TYR A 324 7.25 -20.87 -9.62
N GLY A 325 7.98 -20.36 -10.61
CA GLY A 325 7.50 -20.37 -12.00
C GLY A 325 7.53 -21.78 -12.58
N GLU A 326 6.81 -22.01 -13.67
CA GLU A 326 6.91 -23.26 -14.41
C GLU A 326 8.35 -23.45 -14.89
N LEU A 327 9.08 -24.37 -14.26
CA LEU A 327 10.28 -24.94 -14.83
C LEU A 327 9.88 -25.60 -16.15
N ASN A 328 10.08 -24.90 -17.27
CA ASN A 328 10.14 -25.43 -18.64
C ASN A 328 9.59 -26.87 -18.76
N ALA A 329 8.26 -27.04 -18.67
CA ALA A 329 7.62 -28.28 -19.06
C ALA A 329 7.73 -28.36 -20.61
N GLY A 330 8.88 -28.82 -21.10
CA GLY A 330 9.05 -29.17 -22.51
C GLY A 330 10.09 -28.42 -23.35
N ARG A 331 11.11 -27.76 -22.78
CA ARG A 331 12.16 -27.09 -23.61
C ARG A 331 13.59 -27.65 -23.54
N HIS A 332 13.79 -28.81 -22.92
CA HIS A 332 15.03 -29.60 -23.06
C HIS A 332 14.85 -30.96 -23.76
N ALA A 333 13.63 -31.33 -24.18
CA ALA A 333 13.37 -32.56 -24.93
C ALA A 333 13.22 -32.35 -26.46
N ALA A 334 13.22 -31.11 -26.95
CA ALA A 334 13.00 -30.79 -28.37
C ALA A 334 14.25 -30.30 -29.13
N LEU A 335 15.43 -30.30 -28.49
CA LEU A 335 16.71 -29.96 -29.14
C LEU A 335 17.69 -31.14 -29.23
N SER A 336 17.24 -32.36 -28.90
CA SER A 336 17.97 -33.60 -29.19
C SER A 336 17.23 -34.51 -30.19
N ALA A 337 16.20 -33.99 -30.86
CA ALA A 337 15.41 -34.71 -31.86
C ALA A 337 15.14 -33.82 -33.09
N SER A 338 16.19 -33.21 -33.62
CA SER A 338 16.23 -32.74 -35.01
C SER A 338 17.70 -32.60 -35.42
N ASN A 339 18.18 -33.63 -36.12
CA ASN A 339 19.25 -33.50 -37.10
C ASN A 339 18.84 -32.53 -38.21
#